data_AF-A0A3C1ZAR8-F1
#
_entry.id   AF-A0A3C1ZAR8-F1
#
_cell.length_a   1.000
_cell.length_b   1.000
_cell.length_c   1.000
_cell.angle_alpha   90.00
_cell.angle_beta   90.00
_cell.angle_gamma   90.00
#
_symmetry.space_group_name_H-M   'P 1'
#
loop_
_entity.id
_entity.type
_entity.pdbx_description
1 polymer ?
#
loop_
_entity_poly.entity_id
_entity_poly.type
_entity_poly.pdbx_seq_one_letter_code
_entity_poly.pdbx_strand_id
1 'polypeptide(L)' 'MSQQFRIVFEYETEDTAMSDVLLFADRRQAQEKFDELRSQLILAIDPTSCQVTDEPDLYGVIDRENEAYGFVRLDALTE' A
#
# COMPACT_ATOMS: atom_id res chain seq x y z
N MET A 1 23.39 13.83 -3.75
CA MET A 1 22.14 13.69 -2.97
C MET A 1 21.73 12.23 -3.11
N SER A 2 21.57 11.51 -2.02
CA SER A 2 21.13 10.11 -2.05
C SER A 2 19.61 10.12 -2.06
N GLN A 3 18.98 9.70 -3.15
CA GLN A 3 17.52 9.59 -3.19
C GLN A 3 17.09 8.37 -2.35
N GLN A 4 16.19 8.59 -1.39
CA GLN A 4 15.60 7.53 -0.59
C GLN A 4 14.14 7.30 -1.02
N PHE A 5 13.60 6.14 -0.71
CA PHE A 5 12.23 5.77 -1.02
C PHE A 5 11.54 5.29 0.26
N ARG A 6 10.29 5.67 0.43
CA ARG A 6 9.46 5.29 1.57
C ARG A 6 8.22 4.58 1.07
N ILE A 7 7.88 3.46 1.68
CA ILE A 7 6.57 2.84 1.53
C ILE A 7 5.79 3.07 2.81
N VAL A 8 4.59 3.63 2.68
CA VAL A 8 3.60 3.67 3.76
C VAL A 8 2.57 2.60 3.46
N PHE A 9 2.30 1.73 4.43
CA PHE A 9 1.33 0.67 4.32
C PHE A 9 0.36 0.72 5.50
N GLU A 10 -0.93 0.59 5.21
CA GLU A 10 -2.01 0.53 6.19
C GLU A 10 -3.03 -0.53 5.76
N TYR A 11 -3.50 -1.32 6.70
CA TYR A 11 -4.52 -2.34 6.48
C TYR A 11 -5.37 -2.45 7.73
N GLU A 12 -6.69 -2.40 7.56
CA GLU A 12 -7.64 -2.49 8.64
C GLU A 12 -8.83 -3.34 8.22
N THR A 13 -9.25 -4.23 9.10
CA THR A 13 -10.50 -4.98 9.06
C THR A 13 -11.10 -5.00 10.46
N GLU A 14 -12.32 -5.53 10.60
CA GLU A 14 -12.98 -5.70 11.90
C GLU A 14 -12.09 -6.38 12.96
N ASP A 15 -11.31 -7.38 12.56
CA ASP A 15 -10.48 -8.20 13.46
C ASP A 15 -9.02 -7.74 13.58
N THR A 16 -8.51 -6.94 12.63
CA THR A 16 -7.05 -6.69 12.53
C THR A 16 -6.77 -5.32 11.96
N ALA A 17 -5.91 -4.57 12.64
CA ALA A 17 -5.32 -3.34 12.13
C ALA A 17 -3.80 -3.46 12.12
N MET A 18 -3.18 -3.06 11.00
CA MET A 18 -1.74 -3.07 10.80
C MET A 18 -1.33 -1.82 10.02
N SER A 19 -0.25 -1.19 10.46
CA SER A 19 0.41 -0.12 9.70
C SER A 19 1.92 -0.30 9.79
N ASP A 20 2.61 0.02 8.71
CA ASP A 20 4.07 -0.05 8.65
C ASP A 20 4.63 1.04 7.73
N VAL A 21 5.89 1.42 8.00
CA VAL A 21 6.65 2.35 7.17
C VAL A 21 8.01 1.75 6.87
N LEU A 22 8.23 1.46 5.59
CA LEU A 22 9.46 0.84 5.11
C LEU A 22 10.31 1.87 4.37
N LEU A 23 11.62 1.83 4.59
CA LEU A 23 12.59 2.72 3.95
C LEU A 23 13.56 1.94 3.09
N PHE A 24 13.79 2.43 1.88
CA PHE A 24 14.66 1.82 0.89
C PHE A 24 15.63 2.86 0.32
N ALA A 25 16.86 2.43 0.04
CA ALA A 25 17.84 3.23 -0.67
C ALA A 25 17.77 3.04 -2.20
N ASP A 26 17.06 2.00 -2.67
CA ASP A 26 16.96 1.61 -4.07
C ASP A 26 15.50 1.64 -4.54
N ARG A 27 15.25 2.29 -5.68
CA ARG A 27 13.91 2.42 -6.25
C ARG A 27 13.31 1.06 -6.60
N ARG A 28 14.11 0.17 -7.18
CA ARG A 28 13.61 -1.12 -7.66
C ARG A 28 13.14 -1.98 -6.49
N GLN A 29 13.91 -2.04 -5.40
CA GLN A 29 13.49 -2.75 -4.18
C GLN A 29 12.21 -2.15 -3.58
N ALA A 30 12.10 -0.82 -3.56
CA ALA A 30 10.89 -0.16 -3.08
C ALA A 30 9.66 -0.49 -3.97
N GLN A 31 9.85 -0.49 -5.30
CA GLN A 31 8.79 -0.87 -6.23
C GLN A 31 8.38 -2.33 -6.08
N GLU A 32 9.35 -3.25 -6.00
CA GLU A 32 9.09 -4.67 -5.79
C GLU A 32 8.28 -4.90 -4.51
N LYS A 33 8.62 -4.19 -3.43
CA LYS A 33 7.86 -4.29 -2.18
C LYS A 33 6.47 -3.64 -2.26
N PHE A 34 6.33 -2.53 -2.99
CA PHE A 34 5.02 -1.91 -3.24
C PHE A 34 4.10 -2.87 -4.00
N ASP A 35 4.59 -3.50 -5.08
CA ASP A 35 3.83 -4.45 -5.90
C ASP A 35 3.44 -5.69 -5.09
N GLU A 36 4.32 -6.16 -4.20
CA GLU A 36 4.05 -7.26 -3.26
C GLU A 36 2.88 -6.90 -2.32
N LEU A 37 2.95 -5.73 -1.67
CA LEU A 37 1.92 -5.28 -0.72
C LEU A 37 0.59 -4.99 -1.43
N ARG A 38 0.61 -4.36 -2.61
CA ARG A 38 -0.56 -4.16 -3.46
C ARG A 38 -1.25 -5.49 -3.78
N SER A 39 -0.47 -6.51 -4.16
CA SER A 39 -1.01 -7.84 -4.46
C SER A 39 -1.64 -8.49 -3.23
N GLN A 40 -1.04 -8.31 -2.05
CA GLN A 40 -1.62 -8.80 -0.78
C GLN A 40 -2.95 -8.10 -0.47
N LEU A 41 -3.05 -6.79 -0.66
CA LEU A 41 -4.30 -6.04 -0.45
C LEU A 41 -5.41 -6.50 -1.41
N ILE A 42 -5.11 -6.74 -2.69
CA ILE A 42 -6.05 -7.27 -3.68
C ILE A 42 -6.58 -8.66 -3.28
N LEU A 43 -5.72 -9.50 -2.69
CA LEU A 43 -6.11 -10.83 -2.23
C LEU A 43 -6.89 -10.81 -0.91
N ALA A 44 -6.59 -9.84 -0.04
CA ALA A 44 -7.24 -9.70 1.27
C ALA A 44 -8.63 -9.07 1.16
N ILE A 45 -8.81 -8.11 0.26
CA ILE A 45 -10.06 -7.35 0.08
C ILE A 45 -10.52 -7.54 -1.36
N ASP A 46 -11.64 -8.24 -1.56
CA ASP A 46 -12.20 -8.49 -2.90
C ASP A 46 -12.60 -7.16 -3.57
N PRO A 47 -11.90 -6.72 -4.63
CA PRO A 47 -12.12 -5.40 -5.20
C PRO A 47 -13.44 -5.26 -5.97
N THR A 48 -14.18 -6.35 -6.19
CA THR A 48 -15.35 -6.37 -7.09
C THR A 48 -16.48 -5.44 -6.65
N SER A 49 -16.63 -5.18 -5.35
CA SER A 49 -17.61 -4.23 -4.76
C SER A 49 -16.97 -3.06 -4.03
N CYS A 50 -15.65 -2.88 -4.14
CA CYS A 50 -14.90 -1.90 -3.36
C CYS A 50 -14.68 -0.57 -4.10
N GLN A 51 -14.43 0.49 -3.34
CA GLN A 51 -13.85 1.72 -3.90
C GLN A 51 -12.34 1.52 -4.03
N VAL A 52 -11.82 1.53 -5.25
CA VAL A 52 -10.39 1.29 -5.54
C VAL A 52 -9.76 2.54 -6.15
N THR A 53 -8.60 2.93 -5.63
CA THR A 53 -7.68 3.90 -6.22
C THR A 53 -6.43 3.14 -6.65
N ASP A 54 -6.11 3.16 -7.94
CA ASP A 54 -4.97 2.44 -8.50
C ASP A 54 -4.14 3.39 -9.38
N GLU A 55 -3.06 3.89 -8.79
CA GLU A 55 -2.10 4.81 -9.40
C GLU A 55 -0.69 4.19 -9.37
N PRO A 56 0.27 4.67 -10.19
CA PRO A 56 1.58 4.04 -10.32
C PRO A 56 2.35 3.83 -9.01
N ASP A 57 2.21 4.76 -8.06
CA ASP A 57 2.91 4.77 -6.78
C ASP A 57 1.91 4.72 -5.59
N LEU A 58 0.63 4.43 -5.84
CA LEU A 58 -0.41 4.40 -4.81
C LEU A 58 -1.47 3.36 -5.15
N TYR A 59 -1.79 2.52 -4.18
CA TYR A 59 -2.95 1.64 -4.25
C TYR A 59 -3.77 1.76 -2.96
N GLY A 60 -5.07 2.00 -3.12
CA GLY A 60 -6.01 2.10 -2.03
C GLY A 60 -7.28 1.32 -2.36
N VAL A 61 -7.82 0.61 -1.37
CA VAL A 61 -9.07 -0.13 -1.47
C VAL A 61 -9.88 0.09 -0.20
N ILE A 62 -11.17 0.37 -0.35
CA ILE A 62 -12.12 0.55 0.75
C ILE A 62 -13.35 -0.31 0.47
N ASP A 63 -13.60 -1.26 1.36
CA ASP A 63 -14.86 -1.99 1.47
C ASP A 63 -15.66 -1.41 2.65
N ARG A 64 -16.74 -0.70 2.33
CA ARG A 64 -17.61 -0.11 3.37
C ARG A 64 -18.61 -1.10 3.94
N GLU A 65 -18.88 -2.20 3.25
CA GLU A 65 -19.85 -3.20 3.70
C GLU A 65 -19.24 -4.09 4.78
N ASN A 66 -17.96 -4.42 4.65
CA ASN A 66 -17.21 -5.27 5.59
C ASN A 66 -16.22 -4.48 6.47
N GLU A 67 -16.35 -3.14 6.50
CA GLU A 67 -15.48 -2.24 7.27
C GLU A 67 -13.97 -2.55 7.08
N ALA A 68 -13.58 -2.80 5.83
CA ALA A 68 -12.21 -3.14 5.46
C ALA A 68 -11.55 -2.05 4.62
N TYR A 69 -10.26 -1.85 4.88
CA TYR A 69 -9.44 -0.84 4.24
C TYR A 69 -8.04 -1.38 4.00
N GLY A 70 -7.50 -1.07 2.81
CA GLY A 70 -6.13 -1.37 2.45
C GLY A 70 -5.53 -0.17 1.74
N PHE A 71 -4.30 0.18 2.10
CA PHE A 71 -3.58 1.29 1.51
C PHE A 71 -2.09 1.03 1.47
N VAL A 72 -1.49 1.36 0.33
CA VAL A 72 -0.04 1.36 0.16
C VAL A 72 0.35 2.52 -0.74
N ARG A 73 1.41 3.25 -0.35
CA ARG A 73 1.96 4.36 -1.13
C ARG A 73 3.47 4.30 -1.16
N LEU A 74 4.06 4.50 -2.33
CA LEU A 74 5.49 4.66 -2.56
C LEU A 74 5.82 6.14 -2.75
N ASP A 75 6.64 6.70 -1.88
CA ASP A 75 7.11 8.08 -1.93
C ASP A 75 8.61 8.12 -2.25
N ALA A 76 9.02 8.94 -3.22
CA ALA A 76 10.42 9.31 -3.40
C ALA A 76 10.79 10.48 -2.46
N LEU A 77 11.70 10.23 -1.52
CA LEU A 77 12.21 11.24 -0.60
C LEU A 77 13.39 11.96 -1.26
N THR A 78 13.27 13.28 -1.37
CA THR A 78 14.37 14.15 -1.80
C THR A 78 14.80 14.95 -0.57
N GLU A 79 16.06 14.78 -0.13
CA GLU A 79 16.65 15.61 0.93
C GLU A 79 16.88 17.06 0.47
#